data_AF-A0AAV9CNA7-F1
#
_entry.id   AF-A0AAV9CNA7-F1
#
_cell.length_a   1.000
_cell.length_b   1.000
_cell.length_c   1.000
_cell.angle_alpha   90.00
_cell.angle_beta   90.00
_cell.angle_gamma   90.00
#
_symmetry.space_group_name_H-M   'P 1'
#
loop_
_entity.id
_entity.type
_entity.pdbx_description
1 polymer ?
#
loop_
_entity_poly.entity_id
_entity_poly.type
_entity_poly.pdbx_seq_one_letter_code
_entity_poly.pdbx_strand_id
1 'polypeptide(L)'
;MIDKAVALLANLSTIQEGRIAIAQEGGIPLLVEVVETGSQRGKENAAATLLQLCINSHKFCTLVLQEGAVPPLIALSQLGTPRAKEKAQQILSHFRSQREGSTGKIRS
;
A
#
# COMPACT_ATOMS: atom_id res chain seq x y z
N MET A 1 19.33 2.74 -7.07
CA MET A 1 18.83 1.70 -8.01
C MET A 1 17.40 1.29 -7.65
N ILE A 2 17.09 1.09 -6.37
CA ILE A 2 15.75 0.72 -5.85
C ILE A 2 14.64 1.68 -6.28
N ASP A 3 14.84 3.00 -6.21
CA ASP A 3 13.79 3.98 -6.57
C ASP A 3 13.23 3.82 -8.00
N LYS A 4 14.09 3.44 -8.96
CA LYS A 4 13.66 3.21 -10.35
C LYS A 4 12.82 1.94 -10.46
N ALA A 5 13.19 0.88 -9.76
CA ALA A 5 12.42 -0.36 -9.74
C ALA A 5 11.05 -0.14 -9.11
N VAL A 6 10.97 0.54 -7.96
CA VAL A 6 9.71 0.83 -7.28
C VAL A 6 8.81 1.76 -8.14
N ALA A 7 9.40 2.69 -8.89
CA ALA A 7 8.64 3.50 -9.85
C ALA A 7 8.02 2.65 -10.97
N LEU A 8 8.73 1.64 -11.48
CA LEU A 8 8.18 0.71 -12.46
C LEU A 8 7.07 -0.15 -11.86
N LEU A 9 7.21 -0.64 -10.61
CA LEU A 9 6.15 -1.36 -9.91
C LEU A 9 4.89 -0.48 -9.73
N ALA A 10 5.06 0.80 -9.42
CA ALA A 10 3.95 1.74 -9.33
C ALA A 10 3.20 1.85 -10.67
N ASN A 11 3.92 1.93 -11.79
CA ASN A 11 3.32 1.94 -13.12
C ASN A 11 2.59 0.60 -13.42
N LEU A 12 3.21 -0.54 -13.13
CA LEU A 12 2.60 -1.86 -13.35
C LEU A 12 1.35 -2.08 -12.51
N SER A 13 1.28 -1.52 -11.30
CA SER A 13 0.12 -1.65 -10.42
C SER A 13 -1.17 -0.98 -10.95
N THR A 14 -1.05 -0.15 -11.99
CA THR A 14 -2.21 0.48 -12.65
C THR A 14 -3.04 -0.52 -13.46
N ILE A 15 -2.46 -1.66 -13.86
CA ILE A 15 -3.14 -2.73 -14.59
C ILE A 15 -3.31 -3.99 -13.74
N GLN A 16 -4.30 -4.82 -14.07
CA GLN A 16 -4.67 -5.99 -13.25
C GLN A 16 -3.55 -7.03 -13.19
N GLU A 17 -2.95 -7.35 -14.33
CA GLU A 17 -1.88 -8.32 -14.47
C GLU A 17 -0.66 -7.91 -13.66
N GLY A 18 -0.32 -6.62 -13.70
CA GLY A 18 0.78 -6.07 -12.91
C GLY A 18 0.52 -6.16 -11.41
N ARG A 19 -0.70 -5.86 -10.95
CA ARG A 19 -1.06 -6.06 -9.52
C ARG A 19 -0.92 -7.51 -9.08
N ILE A 20 -1.38 -8.45 -9.90
CA ILE A 20 -1.29 -9.89 -9.62
C ILE A 20 0.16 -10.32 -9.53
N ALA A 21 0.99 -9.96 -10.52
CA ALA A 21 2.40 -10.30 -10.56
C ALA A 21 3.15 -9.73 -9.34
N ILE A 22 2.93 -8.46 -9.00
CA ILE A 22 3.54 -7.83 -7.82
C ILE A 22 3.23 -8.61 -6.55
N ALA A 23 1.97 -9.02 -6.36
CA ALA A 23 1.57 -9.75 -5.16
C ALA A 23 2.13 -11.18 -5.13
N GLN A 24 2.16 -11.87 -6.27
CA GLN A 24 2.63 -13.26 -6.37
C GLN A 24 4.14 -13.38 -6.19
N GLU A 25 4.90 -12.42 -6.69
CA GLU A 25 6.37 -12.41 -6.64
C GLU A 25 6.93 -11.80 -5.34
N GLY A 26 6.14 -11.75 -4.27
CA GLY A 26 6.59 -11.26 -2.97
C GLY A 26 6.84 -9.74 -2.90
N GLY A 27 6.23 -8.96 -3.80
CA GLY A 27 6.41 -7.51 -3.84
C GLY A 27 5.80 -6.78 -2.64
N ILE A 28 4.75 -7.32 -2.00
CA ILE A 28 4.07 -6.64 -0.88
C ILE A 28 5.00 -6.41 0.33
N PRO A 29 5.67 -7.45 0.90
CA PRO A 29 6.63 -7.25 1.99
C PRO A 29 7.71 -6.21 1.66
N LEU A 30 8.28 -6.28 0.46
CA LEU A 30 9.32 -5.35 0.01
C LEU A 30 8.79 -3.91 -0.08
N LEU A 31 7.58 -3.72 -0.59
CA LEU A 31 6.97 -2.39 -0.68
C LEU A 31 6.69 -1.81 0.71
N VAL A 32 6.32 -2.64 1.69
CA VAL A 32 6.16 -2.20 3.10
C VAL A 32 7.49 -1.75 3.68
N GLU A 33 8.56 -2.52 3.46
CA GLU A 33 9.92 -2.13 3.87
C GLU A 33 10.34 -0.80 3.24
N VAL A 34 10.08 -0.61 1.95
CA VAL A 34 10.40 0.66 1.26
C VAL A 34 9.61 1.84 1.83
N VAL A 35 8.36 1.65 2.25
CA VAL A 35 7.58 2.70 2.94
C VAL A 35 8.26 3.13 4.24
N GLU A 36 8.91 2.21 4.95
CA GLU A 36 9.60 2.48 6.20
C GLU A 36 10.98 3.12 6.01
N THR A 37 11.83 2.52 5.17
CA THR A 37 13.27 2.83 5.10
C THR A 37 13.70 3.52 3.81
N GLY A 38 12.81 3.59 2.81
CA GLY A 38 13.14 4.08 1.48
C GLY A 38 13.43 5.59 1.38
N SER A 39 13.91 6.02 0.21
CA SER A 39 14.03 7.45 -0.11
C SER A 39 12.64 8.11 -0.15
N GLN A 40 12.57 9.45 -0.12
CA GLN A 40 11.29 10.17 -0.27
C GLN A 40 10.52 9.71 -1.53
N ARG A 41 11.21 9.55 -2.67
CA ARG A 41 10.61 9.06 -3.91
C ARG A 41 10.22 7.59 -3.85
N GLY A 42 11.07 6.76 -3.24
CA GLY A 42 10.79 5.34 -3.01
C GLY A 42 9.53 5.16 -2.19
N LYS A 43 9.39 5.89 -1.09
CA LYS A 43 8.20 5.88 -0.21
C LYS A 43 6.94 6.33 -0.94
N GLU A 44 7.01 7.38 -1.75
CA GLU A 44 5.87 7.83 -2.57
C GLU A 44 5.38 6.74 -3.53
N ASN A 45 6.31 6.12 -4.28
CA ASN A 45 5.97 5.10 -5.27
C ASN A 45 5.53 3.79 -4.61
N ALA A 46 6.15 3.40 -3.49
CA ALA A 46 5.74 2.23 -2.74
C ALA A 46 4.33 2.40 -2.17
N ALA A 47 4.03 3.54 -1.55
CA ALA A 47 2.68 3.86 -1.09
C ALA A 47 1.67 3.91 -2.24
N ALA A 48 2.05 4.41 -3.43
CA ALA A 48 1.17 4.39 -4.60
C ALA A 48 0.84 2.95 -5.03
N THR A 49 1.84 2.09 -5.07
CA THR A 49 1.70 0.67 -5.44
C THR A 49 0.80 -0.06 -4.45
N LEU A 50 1.07 0.10 -3.14
CA LEU A 50 0.25 -0.51 -2.07
C LEU A 50 -1.19 -0.01 -2.12
N LEU A 51 -1.42 1.28 -2.36
CA LEU A 51 -2.77 1.83 -2.52
C LEU A 51 -3.51 1.17 -3.69
N GLN A 52 -2.87 1.05 -4.86
CA GLN A 52 -3.46 0.38 -6.02
C GLN A 52 -3.81 -1.09 -5.72
N LEU A 53 -2.96 -1.81 -4.99
CA LEU A 53 -3.26 -3.18 -4.57
C LEU A 53 -4.48 -3.23 -3.65
N CYS A 54 -4.53 -2.37 -2.62
CA CYS A 54 -5.60 -2.34 -1.64
C CYS A 54 -6.97 -2.03 -2.25
N ILE A 55 -7.08 -0.96 -3.05
CA ILE A 55 -8.37 -0.51 -3.59
C ILE A 55 -8.95 -1.47 -4.64
N ASN A 56 -8.10 -2.27 -5.29
CA ASN A 56 -8.52 -3.19 -6.34
C ASN A 56 -8.72 -4.63 -5.86
N SER A 57 -8.33 -4.97 -4.62
CA SER A 57 -8.41 -6.34 -4.11
C SER A 57 -8.40 -6.39 -2.60
N HIS A 58 -9.52 -6.86 -2.02
CA HIS A 58 -9.61 -7.13 -0.58
C HIS A 58 -8.54 -8.14 -0.12
N LYS A 59 -8.25 -9.16 -0.94
CA LYS A 59 -7.19 -10.14 -0.64
C LYS A 59 -5.83 -9.46 -0.50
N PHE A 60 -5.46 -8.61 -1.45
CA PHE A 60 -4.17 -7.90 -1.38
C PHE A 60 -4.15 -6.91 -0.23
N CYS A 61 -5.25 -6.22 0.02
CA CYS A 61 -5.36 -5.33 1.17
C CYS A 61 -5.12 -6.05 2.50
N THR A 62 -5.68 -7.25 2.67
CA THR A 62 -5.45 -8.08 3.85
C THR A 62 -3.99 -8.51 3.98
N LEU A 63 -3.33 -8.87 2.88
CA LEU A 63 -1.90 -9.18 2.89
C LEU A 63 -1.07 -7.97 3.33
N VAL A 64 -1.35 -6.77 2.80
CA VAL A 64 -0.66 -5.52 3.21
C VAL A 64 -0.81 -5.27 4.73
N LEU A 65 -1.99 -5.55 5.30
CA LEU A 65 -2.22 -5.46 6.75
C LEU A 65 -1.40 -6.50 7.53
N GLN A 66 -1.33 -7.74 7.03
CA GLN A 66 -0.60 -8.84 7.66
C GLN A 66 0.92 -8.60 7.66
N GLU A 67 1.45 -7.96 6.62
CA GLU A 67 2.86 -7.53 6.55
C GLU A 67 3.19 -6.33 7.46
N GLY A 68 2.26 -5.90 8.31
CA GLY A 68 2.54 -4.86 9.30
C GLY A 68 2.68 -3.45 8.71
N ALA A 69 2.01 -3.15 7.60
CA ALA A 69 2.13 -1.85 6.93
C ALA A 69 1.62 -0.65 7.76
N VAL A 70 0.81 -0.87 8.81
CA VAL A 70 0.12 0.21 9.53
C VAL A 70 1.08 1.21 10.20
N PRO A 71 2.06 0.80 11.03
CA PRO A 71 2.96 1.77 11.65
C PRO A 71 3.80 2.59 10.63
N PRO A 72 4.42 1.98 9.60
CA PRO A 72 5.11 2.73 8.56
C PRO A 72 4.19 3.71 7.81
N LEU A 73 2.94 3.33 7.53
CA LEU A 73 1.97 4.20 6.87
C LEU A 73 1.54 5.38 7.76
N ILE A 74 1.37 5.16 9.07
CA ILE A 74 1.10 6.26 10.02
C ILE A 74 2.27 7.24 10.03
N ALA A 75 3.50 6.75 10.16
CA ALA A 75 4.69 7.60 10.13
C ALA A 75 4.79 8.38 8.79
N LEU A 76 4.53 7.71 7.67
CA LEU A 76 4.52 8.33 6.35
C LEU A 76 3.44 9.42 6.21
N SER A 77 2.27 9.21 6.81
CA SER A 77 1.17 10.19 6.80
C SER A 77 1.51 11.49 7.55
N GLN A 78 2.47 11.44 8.47
CA GLN A 78 2.89 12.57 9.31
C GLN A 78 4.16 13.25 8.80
N LEU A 79 5.12 12.45 8.32
CA LEU A 79 6.49 12.90 8.01
C LEU A 79 6.82 12.85 6.52
N GLY A 80 5.97 12.24 5.69
CA GLY A 80 6.19 12.12 4.26
C GLY A 80 6.12 13.45 3.49
N THR A 81 6.47 13.39 2.21
CA THR A 81 6.15 14.46 1.25
C THR A 81 4.62 14.60 1.12
N PRO A 82 4.11 15.73 0.58
CA PRO A 82 2.66 15.90 0.39
C PRO A 82 2.00 14.73 -0.36
N ARG A 83 2.66 14.23 -1.41
CA ARG A 83 2.19 13.09 -2.21
C ARG A 83 2.20 11.76 -1.46
N ALA A 84 3.21 11.55 -0.61
CA ALA A 84 3.30 10.36 0.22
C ALA A 84 2.24 10.37 1.32
N LYS A 85 2.05 11.53 1.97
CA LYS A 85 1.06 11.73 3.03
C LYS A 85 -0.35 11.43 2.55
N GLU A 86 -0.72 12.00 1.40
CA GLU A 86 -2.02 11.78 0.78
C GLU A 86 -2.30 10.29 0.55
N LYS A 87 -1.34 9.56 -0.05
CA LYS A 87 -1.50 8.12 -0.33
C LYS A 87 -1.59 7.31 0.95
N ALA A 88 -0.75 7.59 1.93
CA ALA A 88 -0.79 6.92 3.22
C ALA A 88 -2.15 7.12 3.92
N GLN A 89 -2.68 8.34 3.90
CA GLN A 89 -4.00 8.64 4.46
C GLN A 89 -5.13 7.92 3.74
N GLN A 90 -5.06 7.80 2.40
CA GLN A 90 -6.04 7.03 1.62
C GLN A 90 -6.02 5.55 1.99
N ILE A 91 -4.83 4.95 2.11
CA ILE A 91 -4.69 3.55 2.54
C ILE A 91 -5.26 3.35 3.96
N LEU A 92 -4.88 4.20 4.91
CA LEU A 92 -5.34 4.12 6.30
C LEU A 92 -6.87 4.29 6.41
N SER A 93 -7.44 5.21 5.63
CA SER A 93 -8.89 5.37 5.52
C SER A 93 -9.56 4.13 4.95
N HIS A 94 -8.97 3.53 3.92
CA HIS A 94 -9.46 2.30 3.31
C HIS A 94 -9.42 1.10 4.27
N PHE A 95 -8.39 1.00 5.12
CA PHE A 95 -8.34 0.00 6.19
C PHE A 95 -9.46 0.21 7.21
N ARG A 96 -9.73 1.46 7.61
CA ARG A 96 -10.80 1.79 8.54
C ARG A 96 -12.17 1.39 7.98
N SER A 97 -12.47 1.75 6.74
CA SER A 97 -13.75 1.42 6.10
C SER A 97 -13.98 -0.09 5.97
N GLN A 98 -12.92 -0.88 5.74
CA GLN A 98 -13.03 -2.34 5.69
C GLN A 98 -13.33 -2.97 7.06
N ARG A 99 -12.78 -2.41 8.15
CA ARG A 99 -13.11 -2.87 9.50
C ARG A 99 -14.58 -2.61 9.83
N GLU A 100 -15.07 -1.42 9.47
CA GLU A 100 -16.47 -1.02 9.69
C GLU A 100 -17.45 -1.87 8.86
N GLY A 101 -17.14 -2.15 7.58
CA GLY A 101 -17.93 -3.03 6.72
C GLY A 101 -18.00 -4.49 7.21
N SER A 102 -16.93 -4.98 7.85
CA SER A 102 -16.90 -6.33 8.41
C SER A 102 -17.78 -6.45 9.67
N THR A 103 -17.88 -5.39 10.47
CA THR A 103 -18.74 -5.37 11.67
C THR A 103 -20.23 -5.24 11.38
N GLY A 104 -20.61 -4.67 10.23
CA GLY A 104 -22.01 -4.56 9.80
C GLY A 104 -22.63 -5.90 9.35
N LYS A 105 -21.82 -6.81 8.82
CA LYS A 105 -22.27 -8.12 8.29
C LYS A 105 -22.46 -9.20 9.34
N ILE A 106 -21.90 -9.03 10.55
CA ILE A 106 -22.04 -9.98 11.68
C ILE A 106 -23.35 -9.75 12.44
N ARG A 107 -24.06 -8.64 12.16
CA ARG A 107 -25.28 -8.22 12.87
C ARG A 107 -26.56 -8.28 12.02
N SER A 108 -26.49 -8.80 10.78
CA SER A 108 -27.63 -8.95 9.87
C SER A 108 -28.05 -10.40 9.72
#